data_AF-A0A534M3W9-F1
#
_entry.id   AF-A0A534M3W9-F1
#
_cell.length_a   1.000
_cell.length_b   1.000
_cell.length_c   1.000
_cell.angle_alpha   90.00
_cell.angle_beta   90.00
_cell.angle_gamma   90.00
#
_symmetry.space_group_name_H-M   'P 1'
#
loop_
_entity.id
_entity.type
_entity.pdbx_description
1 polymer ?
#
loop_
_entity_poly.entity_id
_entity_poly.type
_entity_poly.pdbx_seq_one_letter_code
_entity_poly.pdbx_strand_id
1 'polypeptide(L)'
;MPMGKVLRVVLRRLINAVVTIFGIICLNYVLIRLMPGDPNLALVPRNTQFVGLAKANAELFGLDKPPFDQFVIYLQNTVTLNWGYSYFWHAPVA
;
A
#
# COMPACT_ATOMS: atom_id res chain seq x y z
N MET A 1 28.36 -31.24 1.98
CA MET A 1 27.82 -30.11 2.76
C MET A 1 26.32 -30.33 2.93
N PRO A 2 25.73 -30.25 4.13
CA PRO A 2 24.34 -30.63 4.33
C PRO A 2 23.41 -29.54 3.77
N MET A 3 22.97 -29.72 2.52
CA MET A 3 22.06 -28.83 1.78
C MET A 3 20.82 -28.45 2.60
N GLY A 4 20.35 -29.34 3.48
CA GLY A 4 19.22 -29.10 4.39
C GLY A 4 19.46 -27.99 5.43
N LYS A 5 20.71 -27.73 5.85
CA LYS A 5 21.02 -26.61 6.75
C LYS A 5 20.94 -25.28 6.01
N VAL A 6 21.44 -25.23 4.77
CA VAL A 6 21.40 -24.02 3.93
C VAL A 6 19.96 -23.68 3.56
N LEU A 7 19.16 -24.65 3.10
CA LEU A 7 17.74 -24.44 2.80
C LEU A 7 16.95 -23.94 4.01
N ARG A 8 17.18 -24.50 5.20
CA ARG A 8 16.55 -24.03 6.45
C ARG A 8 16.94 -22.58 6.80
N VAL A 9 18.20 -22.20 6.59
CA VAL A 9 18.68 -20.83 6.81
C VAL A 9 18.06 -19.86 5.81
N VAL A 10 18.01 -20.22 4.52
CA VAL A 10 17.39 -19.40 3.48
C VAL A 10 15.90 -19.21 3.77
N LEU A 11 15.18 -20.28 4.09
CA LEU A 11 13.75 -20.20 4.40
C LEU A 11 13.48 -19.31 5.63
N ARG A 12 14.27 -19.46 6.70
CA ARG A 12 14.17 -18.60 7.89
C ARG A 12 14.46 -17.13 7.56
N ARG A 13 15.44 -16.85 6.69
CA ARG A 13 15.74 -15.49 6.25
C ARG A 13 14.59 -14.89 5.41
N LEU A 14 14.00 -15.68 4.52
CA LEU A 14 12.85 -15.25 3.71
C LEU A 14 11.64 -14.95 4.60
N ILE A 15 11.32 -15.81 5.57
CA ILE A 15 10.23 -15.56 6.52
C ILE A 15 10.50 -14.27 7.31
N ASN A 16 11.72 -14.09 7.83
CA ASN A 16 12.08 -12.87 8.56
C ASN A 16 11.95 -11.62 7.68
N ALA A 17 12.33 -11.71 6.39
CA ALA A 17 12.20 -10.60 5.45
C ALA A 17 10.72 -10.27 5.20
N VAL A 18 9.89 -11.28 4.93
CA VAL A 18 8.43 -11.10 4.74
C VAL A 18 7.78 -10.48 5.96
N VAL A 19 8.11 -10.96 7.17
CA VAL A 19 7.59 -10.39 8.42
C VAL A 19 8.01 -8.94 8.61
N THR A 20 9.28 -8.62 8.32
CA THR A 20 9.78 -7.24 8.40
C THR A 20 9.06 -6.33 7.43
N ILE A 21 8.93 -6.74 6.16
CA ILE A 21 8.23 -5.98 5.11
C ILE A 21 6.78 -5.78 5.51
N PHE A 22 6.10 -6.84 5.97
CA PHE A 22 4.72 -6.76 6.43
C PHE A 22 4.56 -5.78 7.59
N GLY A 23 5.49 -5.78 8.55
CA GLY A 23 5.53 -4.81 9.64
C GLY A 23 5.66 -3.37 9.14
N ILE A 24 6.53 -3.12 8.14
CA ILE A 24 6.69 -1.80 7.53
C ILE A 24 5.41 -1.35 6.81
N ILE A 25 4.74 -2.25 6.06
CA ILE A 25 3.47 -1.97 5.38
C ILE A 25 2.40 -1.56 6.41
N CYS A 26 2.25 -2.33 7.49
CA CYS A 26 1.30 -2.01 8.56
C CYS A 26 1.62 -0.67 9.22
N LEU A 27 2.90 -0.44 9.52
CA LEU A 27 3.36 0.81 10.12
C LEU A 27 3.06 2.00 9.22
N ASN A 28 3.31 1.89 7.91
CA ASN A 28 3.05 2.95 6.95
C ASN A 28 1.56 3.31 6.88
N TYR A 29 0.69 2.29 6.82
CA TYR A 29 -0.76 2.48 6.86
C TYR A 29 -1.21 3.24 8.12
N VAL A 30 -0.71 2.84 9.29
CA VAL A 30 -1.05 3.49 10.57
C VAL A 30 -0.51 4.91 10.63
N LEU A 31 0.74 5.15 10.20
CA LEU A 31 1.36 6.48 10.23
C LEU A 31 0.56 7.50 9.43
N ILE A 32 0.12 7.15 8.21
CA ILE A 32 -0.68 8.04 7.36
C ILE A 32 -2.02 8.36 8.03
N ARG A 33 -2.63 7.38 8.71
CA ARG A 33 -3.90 7.58 9.44
C ARG A 33 -3.78 8.36 10.73
N LEU A 34 -2.60 8.39 11.34
CA LEU A 34 -2.32 9.20 12.53
C LEU A 34 -2.02 10.66 12.18
N MET A 35 -1.75 10.99 10.91
CA MET A 35 -1.55 12.37 10.51
C MET A 35 -2.84 13.18 10.76
N PRO A 36 -2.74 14.37 11.40
CA PRO A 36 -3.89 15.20 11.66
C PRO A 36 -4.50 15.72 10.34
N GLY A 37 -5.79 15.47 10.15
CA GLY A 37 -6.51 15.71 8.90
C GLY A 37 -7.30 14.47 8.48
N ASP A 38 -8.12 14.58 7.43
CA ASP A 38 -8.73 13.40 6.83
C ASP A 38 -7.72 12.82 5.81
N PRO A 39 -7.05 11.69 6.12
CA PRO A 39 -6.08 11.08 5.21
C PRO A 39 -6.72 10.74 3.85
N ASN A 40 -8.03 10.47 3.82
CA ASN A 40 -8.76 10.21 2.60
C ASN A 40 -8.82 11.46 1.70
N LEU A 41 -8.92 12.65 2.31
CA LEU A 41 -8.94 13.92 1.58
C LEU A 41 -7.53 14.42 1.24
N ALA A 42 -6.50 13.97 1.94
CA ALA A 42 -5.10 14.30 1.65
C ALA A 42 -4.57 13.56 0.41
N LEU A 43 -5.09 12.36 0.12
CA LEU A 43 -4.66 11.53 -1.01
C LEU A 43 -5.27 11.97 -2.36
N VAL A 44 -6.32 12.81 -2.32
CA VAL A 44 -7.00 13.35 -3.50
C VAL A 44 -6.47 14.76 -3.80
N PRO A 45 -5.84 14.99 -4.97
CA PRO A 45 -5.44 16.32 -5.39
C PRO A 45 -6.67 17.23 -5.48
N ARG A 46 -6.60 18.40 -4.85
CA ARG A 46 -7.65 19.43 -4.92
C ARG A 46 -7.67 20.22 -6.22
N ASN A 47 -6.81 19.85 -7.18
CA ASN A 47 -6.76 20.52 -8.47
C ASN A 47 -7.84 19.94 -9.41
N THR A 48 -8.65 20.83 -9.97
CA THR A 48 -9.80 20.52 -10.83
C THR A 48 -9.42 19.70 -12.07
N GLN A 49 -8.17 19.82 -12.55
CA GLN A 49 -7.69 19.07 -13.71
C GLN A 49 -7.55 17.55 -13.46
N PHE A 50 -7.50 17.10 -12.21
CA PHE A 50 -7.31 15.70 -11.85
C PHE A 50 -8.54 15.05 -11.21
N VAL A 51 -9.70 15.72 -11.19
CA VAL A 51 -10.89 15.23 -10.46
C VAL A 51 -11.33 13.83 -10.89
N GLY A 52 -11.23 13.50 -12.17
CA GLY A 52 -11.54 12.16 -12.68
C GLY A 52 -10.56 11.09 -12.17
N LEU A 53 -9.25 11.34 -12.29
CA LEU A 53 -8.20 10.43 -11.80
C LEU A 53 -8.23 10.31 -10.28
N ALA A 54 -8.57 11.39 -9.58
CA ALA A 54 -8.67 11.40 -8.14
C ALA A 54 -9.85 10.54 -7.63
N LYS A 55 -11.00 10.59 -8.30
CA LYS A 55 -12.12 9.69 -8.02
C LYS A 55 -11.74 8.23 -8.27
N ALA A 56 -11.10 7.93 -9.41
CA ALA A 56 -10.65 6.58 -9.73
C ALA A 56 -9.66 6.04 -8.69
N ASN A 57 -8.68 6.85 -8.25
CA ASN A 57 -7.76 6.46 -7.18
C ASN A 57 -8.48 6.32 -5.83
N ALA A 58 -9.43 7.19 -5.51
CA ALA A 58 -10.19 7.10 -4.25
C ALA A 58 -10.99 5.79 -4.15
N GLU A 59 -11.62 5.37 -5.24
CA GLU A 59 -12.31 4.07 -5.34
C GLU A 59 -11.32 2.89 -5.25
N LEU A 60 -10.16 2.99 -5.94
CA LEU A 60 -9.13 1.96 -5.94
C LEU A 60 -8.55 1.70 -4.54
N PHE A 61 -8.43 2.74 -3.71
CA PHE A 61 -7.98 2.63 -2.32
C PHE A 61 -9.14 2.43 -1.32
N GLY A 62 -10.39 2.42 -1.79
CA GLY A 62 -11.58 2.23 -0.96
C GLY A 62 -11.74 3.30 0.12
N LEU A 63 -11.41 4.55 -0.20
CA LEU A 63 -11.39 5.66 0.78
C LEU A 63 -12.77 5.94 1.42
N ASP A 64 -13.84 5.43 0.83
CA ASP A 64 -15.23 5.44 1.30
C ASP A 64 -15.56 4.31 2.30
N LYS A 65 -14.69 3.31 2.43
CA LYS A 65 -14.93 2.09 3.24
C LYS A 65 -14.45 2.22 4.68
N PRO A 66 -14.93 1.36 5.59
CA PRO A 66 -14.40 1.25 6.94
C PRO A 66 -12.89 1.02 6.98
N PRO A 67 -12.21 1.40 8.08
CA PRO A 67 -10.78 1.23 8.27
C PRO A 67 -10.21 -0.14 7.93
N PHE A 68 -10.91 -1.19 8.38
CA PHE A 68 -10.44 -2.55 8.16
C PHE A 68 -10.43 -2.91 6.68
N ASP A 69 -11.50 -2.57 5.96
CA ASP A 69 -11.61 -2.84 4.52
C ASP A 69 -10.57 -2.05 3.73
N GLN A 70 -10.34 -0.78 4.10
CA GLN A 70 -9.24 0.03 3.52
C GLN A 70 -7.88 -0.62 3.72
N PHE A 71 -7.61 -1.18 4.90
CA PHE A 71 -6.35 -1.88 5.17
C PHE A 71 -6.20 -3.13 4.30
N VAL A 72 -7.25 -3.92 4.15
CA VAL A 72 -7.24 -5.12 3.29
C VAL A 72 -6.99 -4.74 1.82
N ILE A 73 -7.65 -3.68 1.34
CA ILE A 73 -7.45 -3.15 -0.01
C ILE A 73 -6.02 -2.63 -0.19
N TYR A 74 -5.51 -1.85 0.77
CA TYR A 74 -4.13 -1.36 0.76
C TYR A 74 -3.12 -2.51 0.72
N LEU A 75 -3.33 -3.56 1.52
CA LEU A 75 -2.46 -4.74 1.53
C LEU A 75 -2.51 -5.47 0.19
N GLN A 76 -3.70 -5.73 -0.36
CA GLN A 76 -3.88 -6.36 -1.67
C GLN A 76 -3.18 -5.56 -2.77
N ASN A 77 -3.46 -4.27 -2.87
CA ASN A 77 -2.86 -3.36 -3.84
C ASN A 77 -1.34 -3.30 -3.70
N THR A 78 -0.80 -3.36 -2.49
CA THR A 78 0.64 -3.37 -2.25
C THR A 78 1.29 -4.64 -2.80
N VAL A 79 0.70 -5.82 -2.55
CA VAL A 79 1.27 -7.10 -2.99
C VAL A 79 1.02 -7.41 -4.47
N THR A 80 -0.02 -6.86 -5.08
CA THR A 80 -0.29 -6.96 -6.52
C THR A 80 0.44 -5.90 -7.34
N LEU A 81 1.21 -5.04 -6.68
CA LEU A 81 1.84 -3.85 -7.28
C LEU A 81 0.81 -2.90 -7.91
N ASN A 82 -0.44 -2.90 -7.47
CA ASN A 82 -1.43 -1.94 -7.94
C ASN A 82 -1.39 -0.64 -7.10
N TRP A 83 -0.44 0.23 -7.38
CA TRP A 83 -0.21 1.45 -6.58
C TRP A 83 -1.00 2.68 -7.05
N GLY A 84 -1.97 2.48 -7.95
CA GLY A 84 -2.80 3.55 -8.51
C GLY A 84 -2.08 4.39 -9.57
N TYR A 85 -2.63 5.55 -9.86
CA TYR A 85 -2.14 6.45 -10.91
C TYR A 85 -1.35 7.64 -10.34
N SER A 86 -0.24 7.96 -11.00
CA SER A 86 0.49 9.20 -10.78
C SER A 86 -0.29 10.38 -11.35
N TYR A 87 -0.56 11.38 -10.52
CA TYR A 87 -1.16 12.64 -10.98
C TYR A 87 -0.20 13.49 -11.81
N PHE A 88 1.12 13.29 -11.67
CA PHE A 88 2.12 14.04 -12.41
C PHE A 88 2.37 13.45 -13.80
N TRP A 89 2.45 12.12 -13.89
CA TRP A 89 2.75 11.41 -15.13
C TRP A 89 1.51 10.88 -15.84
N HIS A 90 0.32 10.99 -15.24
CA HIS A 90 -0.95 10.45 -15.77
C HIS A 90 -0.88 8.96 -16.14
N ALA A 91 -0.04 8.19 -15.43
CA ALA A 91 0.25 6.79 -15.72
C ALA A 91 0.20 5.95 -14.43
N PRO A 92 0.02 4.62 -14.54
CA PRO A 92 0.17 3.71 -13.40
C PRO A 92 1.54 3.89 -12.74
N VAL A 93 1.59 3.80 -11.42
CA VAL A 93 2.85 3.97 -10.67
C VAL A 93 3.73 2.71 -10.72
N ALA A 94 3.14 1.54 -10.98
CA ALA A 94 3.84 0.26 -11.07
C ALA A 94 4.01 -0.25 -12.50
#